data_AF-A0A7Y0TLH1-F1
#
_entry.id   AF-A0A7Y0TLH1-F1
#
_cell.length_a   1.000
_cell.length_b   1.000
_cell.length_c   1.000
_cell.angle_alpha   90.00
_cell.angle_beta   90.00
_cell.angle_gamma   90.00
#
_symmetry.space_group_name_H-M   'P 1'
#
loop_
_entity.id
_entity.type
_entity.pdbx_description
1 polymer ?
#
loop_
_entity_poly.entity_id
_entity_poly.type
_entity_poly.pdbx_seq_one_letter_code
_entity_poly.pdbx_strand_id
1 'polypeptide(L)'
;MKKSFSWRVFISFGLFIAVLMMLVSGVILYISPPGRVANWSDWRMLGLTKRGWQHQHIIFGFAFLILSLFHLFVINWKAFFSYLKSKTTEGLKSPVELLTIIILSALFGIGTYYGIQPFSAVIKIGDTISDSWERREKQAPIPHAELMTLRQLAEQPGLGGDPAALKTKLEKAKLKVASEEQTLAEIASLNGKTAEEVYEFIAPEKTGRHKIQGQGFGKKTLQEIADEGGVSSTSLQLALRQKGIEAKTDPPLKSIAANNKIEMNELRKILETMISR
;
A
#
# COMPACT_ATOMS: atom_id res chain seq x y z
N MET A 1 -15.54 -36.15 -41.29
CA MET A 1 -14.49 -35.16 -40.90
C MET A 1 -14.31 -35.20 -39.39
N LYS A 2 -13.15 -35.62 -38.87
CA LYS A 2 -12.83 -35.47 -37.43
C LYS A 2 -12.87 -33.97 -37.13
N LYS A 3 -13.69 -33.51 -36.18
CA LYS A 3 -13.60 -32.13 -35.69
C LYS A 3 -12.19 -31.93 -35.12
N SER A 4 -11.41 -31.03 -35.72
CA SER A 4 -10.03 -30.76 -35.28
C SER A 4 -9.98 -30.14 -33.88
N PHE A 5 -11.08 -29.54 -33.42
CA PHE A 5 -11.16 -28.88 -32.12
C PHE A 5 -12.49 -29.15 -31.39
N SER A 6 -12.39 -29.46 -30.11
CA SER A 6 -13.54 -29.66 -29.23
C SER A 6 -13.71 -28.47 -28.28
N TRP A 7 -14.63 -27.57 -28.62
CA TRP A 7 -14.97 -26.41 -27.79
C TRP A 7 -15.42 -26.78 -26.37
N ARG A 8 -16.08 -27.93 -26.20
CA ARG A 8 -16.47 -28.43 -24.88
C ARG A 8 -15.25 -28.76 -24.02
N VAL A 9 -14.28 -29.48 -24.59
CA VAL A 9 -13.03 -29.83 -23.89
C VAL A 9 -12.24 -28.56 -23.57
N PHE A 10 -12.12 -27.65 -24.54
CA PHE A 10 -11.43 -26.38 -24.33
C PHE A 10 -12.02 -25.56 -23.20
N ILE A 11 -13.35 -25.36 -23.17
CA ILE A 11 -14.01 -24.57 -22.14
C ILE A 11 -13.90 -25.26 -20.77
N SER A 12 -14.10 -26.58 -20.69
CA SER A 12 -14.00 -27.32 -19.43
C SER A 12 -12.60 -27.30 -18.82
N PHE A 13 -11.56 -27.61 -19.61
CA PHE A 13 -10.17 -27.56 -19.12
C PHE A 13 -9.71 -26.13 -18.87
N GLY A 14 -10.13 -25.17 -19.71
CA GLY A 14 -9.88 -23.75 -19.48
C GLY A 14 -10.46 -23.25 -18.17
N LEU A 15 -11.71 -23.62 -17.85
CA LEU A 15 -12.33 -23.31 -16.55
C LEU A 15 -11.58 -23.95 -15.39
N PHE A 16 -11.18 -25.22 -15.51
CA PHE A 16 -10.42 -25.90 -14.47
C PHE A 16 -9.09 -25.19 -14.17
N ILE A 17 -8.33 -24.84 -15.21
CA ILE A 17 -7.08 -24.08 -15.06
C ILE A 17 -7.35 -22.70 -14.46
N ALA A 18 -8.41 -22.03 -14.89
CA ALA A 18 -8.77 -20.72 -14.38
C ALA A 18 -9.13 -20.77 -12.88
N VAL A 19 -9.91 -21.76 -12.45
CA VAL A 19 -10.22 -21.99 -11.03
C VAL A 19 -8.95 -22.27 -10.22
N LEU A 20 -8.04 -23.09 -10.74
CA LEU A 20 -6.78 -23.38 -10.05
C LEU A 20 -5.95 -22.11 -9.87
N MET A 21 -5.81 -21.28 -10.92
CA MET A 21 -5.10 -20.01 -10.81
C MET A 21 -5.80 -19.02 -9.90
N MET A 22 -7.14 -18.95 -9.90
CA MET A 22 -7.91 -18.12 -8.97
C MET A 22 -7.72 -18.54 -7.52
N LEU A 23 -7.67 -19.84 -7.25
CA LEU A 23 -7.40 -20.39 -5.91
C LEU A 23 -5.98 -20.02 -5.46
N VAL A 24 -4.97 -20.33 -6.27
CA VAL A 24 -3.56 -20.05 -5.92
C VAL A 24 -3.34 -18.56 -5.71
N SER A 25 -3.75 -17.74 -6.67
CA SER A 25 -3.59 -16.29 -6.56
C SER A 25 -4.43 -15.70 -5.43
N GLY A 26 -5.64 -16.21 -5.18
CA GLY A 26 -6.48 -15.79 -4.05
C GLY A 26 -5.82 -16.07 -2.71
N VAL A 27 -5.26 -17.27 -2.52
CA VAL A 27 -4.52 -17.64 -1.30
C VAL A 27 -3.29 -16.76 -1.12
N ILE A 28 -2.50 -16.54 -2.18
CA ILE A 28 -1.30 -15.71 -2.11
C ILE A 28 -1.65 -14.26 -1.75
N LEU A 29 -2.71 -13.71 -2.35
CA LEU A 29 -3.17 -12.35 -2.04
C LEU A 29 -3.74 -12.26 -0.63
N TYR A 30 -4.42 -13.29 -0.15
CA TYR A 30 -4.97 -13.35 1.20
C TYR A 30 -3.89 -13.36 2.29
N ILE A 31 -2.71 -13.93 2.02
CA ILE A 31 -1.56 -13.92 2.96
C ILE A 31 -0.54 -12.80 2.68
N SER A 32 -0.75 -12.01 1.61
CA SER A 32 0.20 -10.99 1.19
C SER A 32 0.25 -9.80 2.16
N PRO A 33 1.42 -9.17 2.36
CA PRO A 33 1.52 -7.96 3.19
C PRO A 33 0.68 -6.80 2.64
N PRO A 34 0.36 -5.77 3.45
CA PRO A 34 -0.22 -4.52 2.97
C PRO A 34 0.58 -3.92 1.80
N GLY A 35 -0.09 -3.22 0.88
CA GLY A 35 0.54 -2.72 -0.35
C GLY A 35 1.78 -1.85 -0.12
N ARG A 36 1.74 -1.00 0.92
CA ARG A 36 2.86 -0.18 1.37
C ARG A 36 4.09 -1.04 1.72
N VAL A 37 3.92 -2.06 2.55
CA VAL A 37 5.02 -2.96 2.94
C VAL A 37 5.52 -3.73 1.72
N ALA A 38 4.59 -4.27 0.92
CA ALA A 38 4.94 -5.04 -0.27
C ALA A 38 5.79 -4.26 -1.28
N ASN A 39 5.48 -2.99 -1.50
CA ASN A 39 6.22 -2.15 -2.43
C ASN A 39 7.51 -1.61 -1.80
N TRP A 40 7.52 -1.33 -0.50
CA TRP A 40 8.69 -0.83 0.22
C TRP A 40 9.84 -1.83 0.24
N SER A 41 9.54 -3.10 0.54
CA SER A 41 10.54 -4.18 0.66
C SER A 41 10.72 -5.02 -0.60
N ASP A 42 10.08 -4.66 -1.72
CA ASP A 42 9.98 -5.49 -2.95
C ASP A 42 9.55 -6.94 -2.64
N TRP A 43 8.46 -7.10 -1.88
CA TRP A 43 7.97 -8.41 -1.48
C TRP A 43 7.62 -9.27 -2.70
N ARG A 44 8.15 -10.49 -2.72
CA ARG A 44 7.96 -11.48 -3.78
C ARG A 44 7.57 -12.83 -3.21
N MET A 45 6.72 -13.53 -3.95
CA MET A 45 6.37 -14.93 -3.70
C MET A 45 6.34 -15.69 -5.02
N LEU A 46 7.05 -16.82 -5.08
CA LEU A 46 7.25 -17.62 -6.29
C LEU A 46 7.66 -16.77 -7.51
N GLY A 47 8.56 -15.81 -7.29
CA GLY A 47 9.13 -14.96 -8.35
C GLY A 47 8.31 -13.73 -8.75
N LEU A 48 7.05 -13.61 -8.31
CA LEU A 48 6.20 -12.46 -8.61
C LEU A 48 6.05 -11.52 -7.41
N THR A 49 6.00 -10.22 -7.68
CA THR A 49 5.63 -9.21 -6.69
C THR A 49 4.15 -9.33 -6.31
N LYS A 50 3.72 -8.67 -5.23
CA LYS A 50 2.28 -8.59 -4.89
C LYS A 50 1.45 -8.09 -6.07
N ARG A 51 1.93 -7.06 -6.78
CA ARG A 51 1.26 -6.53 -7.99
C ARG A 51 1.20 -7.56 -9.11
N GLY A 52 2.27 -8.32 -9.32
CA GLY A 52 2.27 -9.44 -10.28
C GLY A 52 1.18 -10.47 -9.98
N TRP A 53 1.02 -10.84 -8.71
CA TRP A 53 -0.06 -11.74 -8.27
C TRP A 53 -1.45 -11.13 -8.43
N GLN A 54 -1.61 -9.84 -8.16
CA GLN A 54 -2.88 -9.13 -8.43
C GLN A 54 -3.24 -9.17 -9.92
N HIS A 55 -2.28 -8.91 -10.80
CA HIS A 55 -2.50 -8.97 -12.25
C HIS A 55 -2.90 -10.38 -12.69
N GLN A 56 -2.21 -11.41 -12.18
CA GLN A 56 -2.54 -12.79 -12.45
C GLN A 56 -3.98 -13.13 -12.03
N HIS A 57 -4.37 -12.72 -10.81
CA HIS A 57 -5.73 -12.94 -10.29
C HIS A 57 -6.79 -12.24 -11.16
N ILE A 58 -6.55 -10.99 -11.56
CA ILE A 58 -7.48 -10.22 -12.38
C ILE A 58 -7.66 -10.85 -13.77
N ILE A 59 -6.56 -11.14 -14.47
CA ILE A 59 -6.62 -11.69 -15.83
C ILE A 59 -7.27 -13.09 -15.84
N PHE A 60 -6.91 -13.95 -14.89
CA PHE A 60 -7.55 -15.27 -14.79
C PHE A 60 -8.99 -15.19 -14.29
N GLY A 61 -9.35 -14.18 -13.49
CA GLY A 61 -10.74 -13.88 -13.13
C GLY A 61 -11.58 -13.48 -14.33
N PHE A 62 -11.06 -12.63 -15.23
CA PHE A 62 -11.70 -12.31 -16.49
C PHE A 62 -11.85 -13.54 -17.40
N ALA A 63 -10.79 -14.35 -17.53
CA ALA A 63 -10.86 -15.60 -18.29
C ALA A 63 -11.91 -16.56 -17.70
N PHE A 64 -11.94 -16.73 -16.37
CA PHE A 64 -12.93 -17.53 -15.67
C PHE A 64 -14.35 -17.04 -15.94
N LEU A 65 -14.60 -15.72 -15.86
CA LEU A 65 -15.91 -15.12 -16.14
C LEU A 65 -16.34 -15.42 -17.58
N ILE A 66 -15.50 -15.10 -18.57
CA ILE A 66 -15.80 -15.30 -19.99
C ILE A 66 -16.09 -16.78 -20.28
N LEU A 67 -15.21 -17.67 -19.83
CA LEU A 67 -15.39 -19.11 -20.03
C LEU A 67 -16.64 -19.64 -19.30
N SER A 68 -16.99 -19.08 -18.14
CA SER A 68 -18.21 -19.46 -17.41
C SER A 68 -19.47 -19.04 -18.15
N LEU A 69 -19.48 -17.85 -18.75
CA LEU A 69 -20.59 -17.40 -19.61
C LEU A 69 -20.76 -18.33 -20.82
N PHE A 70 -19.65 -18.70 -21.50
CA PHE A 70 -19.72 -19.67 -22.60
C PHE A 70 -20.17 -21.06 -22.12
N HIS A 71 -19.68 -21.50 -20.97
CA HIS A 71 -20.07 -22.79 -20.39
C HIS A 71 -21.57 -22.82 -20.07
N LEU A 72 -22.11 -21.74 -19.50
CA LEU A 72 -23.51 -21.64 -19.15
C LEU A 72 -24.40 -21.45 -20.38
N PHE A 73 -24.08 -20.50 -21.26
CA PHE A 73 -24.96 -20.01 -22.31
C PHE A 73 -24.79 -20.74 -23.65
N VAL A 74 -23.62 -21.31 -23.93
CA VAL A 74 -23.38 -22.06 -25.19
C VAL A 74 -23.48 -23.56 -24.96
N ILE A 75 -22.92 -24.09 -23.88
CA ILE A 75 -22.89 -25.54 -23.65
C ILE A 75 -24.15 -26.02 -22.92
N ASN A 76 -24.59 -25.30 -21.88
CA ASN A 76 -25.58 -25.80 -20.91
C ASN A 76 -26.89 -25.00 -20.83
N TRP A 77 -27.14 -24.03 -21.72
CA TRP A 77 -28.28 -23.10 -21.58
C TRP A 77 -29.63 -23.81 -21.51
N LYS A 78 -29.83 -24.83 -22.34
CA LYS A 78 -31.07 -25.62 -22.32
C LYS A 78 -31.29 -26.31 -20.97
N ALA A 79 -30.24 -26.86 -20.38
CA ALA A 79 -30.30 -27.50 -19.06
C ALA A 79 -30.57 -26.44 -17.98
N PHE A 80 -29.86 -25.31 -18.02
CA PHE A 80 -30.02 -24.21 -17.07
C PHE A 80 -31.47 -23.69 -17.03
N PHE A 81 -32.06 -23.35 -18.18
CA PHE A 81 -33.45 -22.88 -18.24
C PHE A 81 -34.46 -23.95 -17.91
N SER A 82 -34.13 -25.24 -18.03
CA SER A 82 -35.03 -26.32 -17.61
C SER A 82 -35.23 -26.40 -16.10
N TYR A 83 -34.31 -25.83 -15.30
CA TYR A 83 -34.48 -25.73 -13.85
C TYR A 83 -35.40 -24.57 -13.45
N LEU A 84 -35.44 -23.52 -14.28
CA LEU A 84 -36.33 -22.37 -14.06
C LEU A 84 -37.72 -22.59 -14.68
N LYS A 85 -37.81 -23.27 -15.83
CA LYS A 85 -39.06 -23.44 -16.56
C LYS A 85 -39.80 -24.70 -16.12
N SER A 86 -40.99 -24.54 -15.57
CA SER A 86 -41.93 -25.65 -15.41
C SER A 86 -42.53 -26.10 -16.74
N LYS A 87 -42.81 -27.40 -16.85
CA LYS A 87 -43.60 -27.99 -17.95
C LYS A 87 -45.10 -28.04 -17.66
N THR A 88 -45.53 -27.68 -16.45
CA THR A 88 -46.91 -27.69 -15.97
C THR A 88 -47.32 -26.29 -15.49
N THR A 89 -48.63 -26.06 -15.35
CA THR A 89 -49.22 -24.78 -14.91
C THR A 89 -48.93 -24.39 -13.44
N GLU A 90 -48.06 -25.13 -12.73
CA GLU A 90 -47.92 -25.07 -11.26
C GLU A 90 -46.59 -24.46 -10.73
N GLY A 91 -45.88 -23.61 -11.48
CA GLY A 91 -44.80 -22.77 -10.92
C GLY A 91 -43.37 -23.08 -11.39
N LEU A 92 -42.35 -23.08 -10.53
CA LEU A 92 -40.95 -23.39 -10.87
C LEU A 92 -40.65 -24.88 -10.66
N LYS A 93 -39.67 -25.45 -11.38
CA LYS A 93 -39.33 -26.89 -11.26
C LYS A 93 -38.59 -27.23 -9.96
N SER A 94 -37.77 -26.30 -9.43
CA SER A 94 -36.93 -26.50 -8.24
C SER A 94 -37.01 -25.30 -7.26
N PRO A 95 -38.19 -24.97 -6.73
CA PRO A 95 -38.41 -23.75 -5.94
C PRO A 95 -37.69 -23.78 -4.58
N VAL A 96 -37.57 -24.95 -3.94
CA VAL A 96 -36.92 -25.09 -2.63
C VAL A 96 -35.41 -24.88 -2.74
N GLU A 97 -34.77 -25.47 -3.75
CA GLU A 97 -33.34 -25.34 -4.00
C GLU A 97 -32.97 -23.88 -4.34
N LEU A 98 -33.78 -23.22 -5.18
CA LEU A 98 -33.60 -21.81 -5.52
C LEU A 98 -33.76 -20.91 -4.28
N LEU A 99 -34.81 -21.14 -3.47
CA LEU A 99 -35.00 -20.40 -2.22
C LEU A 99 -33.82 -20.62 -1.26
N THR A 100 -33.33 -21.85 -1.14
CA THR A 100 -32.18 -22.20 -0.30
C THR A 100 -30.92 -21.47 -0.75
N ILE A 101 -30.62 -21.42 -2.05
CA ILE A 101 -29.48 -20.66 -2.58
C ILE A 101 -29.63 -19.16 -2.32
N ILE A 102 -30.84 -18.60 -2.41
CA ILE A 102 -31.11 -17.19 -2.10
C ILE A 102 -30.86 -16.92 -0.61
N ILE A 103 -31.39 -17.77 0.27
CA ILE A 103 -31.20 -17.64 1.72
C ILE A 103 -29.72 -17.77 2.08
N LEU A 104 -29.00 -18.75 1.53
CA LEU A 104 -27.57 -18.92 1.79
C LEU A 104 -26.76 -17.73 1.27
N SER A 105 -27.07 -17.21 0.08
CA SER A 105 -26.39 -16.04 -0.48
C SER A 105 -26.63 -14.80 0.39
N ALA A 106 -27.87 -14.60 0.85
CA ALA A 106 -28.22 -13.54 1.79
C ALA A 106 -27.50 -13.72 3.13
N LEU A 107 -27.45 -14.93 3.68
CA LEU A 107 -26.76 -15.27 4.92
C LEU A 107 -25.26 -14.95 4.82
N PHE A 108 -24.62 -15.29 3.70
CA PHE A 108 -23.19 -15.01 3.47
C PHE A 108 -22.96 -13.50 3.36
N GLY A 109 -23.80 -12.80 2.60
CA GLY A 109 -23.71 -11.34 2.44
C GLY A 109 -23.93 -10.59 3.76
N ILE A 110 -25.02 -10.87 4.45
CA ILE A 110 -25.38 -10.26 5.75
C ILE A 110 -24.35 -10.63 6.81
N GLY A 111 -23.97 -11.91 6.91
CA GLY A 111 -22.99 -12.39 7.87
C GLY A 111 -21.62 -11.75 7.70
N THR A 112 -21.16 -11.57 6.45
CA THR A 112 -19.91 -10.85 6.16
C THR A 112 -20.04 -9.37 6.48
N TYR A 113 -21.12 -8.70 6.06
CA TYR A 113 -21.32 -7.27 6.27
C TYR A 113 -21.38 -6.87 7.74
N TYR A 114 -22.09 -7.64 8.57
CA TYR A 114 -22.20 -7.40 10.02
C TYR A 114 -21.07 -8.06 10.84
N GLY A 115 -20.10 -8.72 10.22
CA GLY A 115 -18.99 -9.36 10.92
C GLY A 115 -19.40 -10.53 11.83
N ILE A 116 -20.45 -11.27 11.47
CA ILE A 116 -20.99 -12.41 12.23
C ILE A 116 -20.07 -13.64 12.05
N GLN A 117 -19.98 -14.50 13.07
CA GLN A 117 -19.29 -15.79 12.97
C GLN A 117 -20.04 -16.76 12.05
N PRO A 118 -19.35 -17.61 11.26
CA PRO A 118 -17.89 -17.77 11.19
C PRO A 118 -17.17 -16.81 10.23
N PHE A 119 -17.89 -15.95 9.49
CA PHE A 119 -17.33 -15.08 8.45
C PHE A 119 -16.23 -14.15 8.99
N SER A 120 -16.44 -13.53 10.16
CA SER A 120 -15.43 -12.66 10.76
C SER A 120 -14.17 -13.40 11.23
N ALA A 121 -14.23 -14.70 11.50
CA ALA A 121 -13.00 -15.46 11.80
C ALA A 121 -12.08 -15.55 10.58
N VAL A 122 -12.64 -15.81 9.40
CA VAL A 122 -11.87 -15.86 8.15
C VAL A 122 -11.24 -14.51 7.85
N ILE A 123 -11.94 -13.39 8.04
CA ILE A 123 -11.35 -12.07 7.81
C ILE A 123 -10.22 -11.77 8.80
N LYS A 124 -10.44 -12.00 10.11
CA LYS A 124 -9.44 -11.74 11.16
C LYS A 124 -8.15 -12.53 10.98
N ILE A 125 -8.21 -13.76 10.45
CA ILE A 125 -7.00 -14.55 10.14
C ILE A 125 -6.16 -13.83 9.08
N GLY A 126 -6.79 -13.33 8.01
CA GLY A 126 -6.13 -12.58 6.95
C GLY A 126 -5.50 -11.28 7.46
N ASP A 127 -6.23 -10.55 8.31
CA ASP A 127 -5.74 -9.33 8.96
C ASP A 127 -4.53 -9.63 9.86
N THR A 128 -4.60 -10.69 10.67
CA THR A 128 -3.51 -11.08 11.57
C THR A 128 -2.24 -11.44 10.80
N ILE A 129 -2.37 -12.13 9.67
CA ILE A 129 -1.24 -12.45 8.78
C ILE A 129 -0.69 -11.15 8.17
N SER A 130 -1.56 -10.28 7.65
CA SER A 130 -1.18 -8.99 7.07
C SER A 130 -0.40 -8.12 8.06
N ASP A 131 -0.90 -8.00 9.29
CA ASP A 131 -0.26 -7.23 10.38
C ASP A 131 1.07 -7.83 10.83
N SER A 132 1.23 -9.16 10.71
CA SER A 132 2.48 -9.82 11.06
C SER A 132 3.66 -9.39 10.17
N TRP A 133 3.37 -8.98 8.93
CA TRP A 133 4.37 -8.42 8.03
C TRP A 133 4.80 -7.02 8.46
N GLU A 134 3.86 -6.18 8.91
CA GLU A 134 4.18 -4.83 9.39
C GLU A 134 5.08 -4.84 10.63
N ARG A 135 5.02 -5.90 11.45
CA ARG A 135 5.89 -6.08 12.61
C ARG A 135 7.28 -6.60 12.25
N ARG A 136 7.41 -7.33 11.15
CA ARG A 136 8.68 -7.95 10.71
C ARG A 136 9.52 -7.00 9.87
N GLU A 137 8.88 -6.29 8.95
CA GLU A 137 9.54 -5.37 8.04
C GLU A 137 9.67 -3.98 8.67
N LYS A 138 10.77 -3.27 8.40
CA LYS A 138 10.91 -1.88 8.86
C LYS A 138 9.88 -1.05 8.10
N GLN A 139 8.93 -0.46 8.82
CA GLN A 139 7.97 0.45 8.22
C GLN A 139 8.69 1.64 7.59
N ALA A 140 8.24 2.05 6.41
CA ALA A 140 8.72 3.27 5.77
C ALA A 140 8.54 4.45 6.74
N PRO A 141 9.59 5.25 7.01
CA PRO A 141 9.50 6.41 7.92
C PRO A 141 8.44 7.42 7.47
N ILE A 142 8.24 7.50 6.15
CA ILE A 142 7.21 8.31 5.51
C ILE A 142 6.23 7.35 4.81
N PRO A 143 4.91 7.47 5.05
CA PRO A 143 3.91 6.67 4.35
C PRO A 143 4.04 6.84 2.83
N HIS A 144 4.05 5.73 2.10
CA HIS A 144 4.12 5.73 0.64
C HIS A 144 5.37 6.43 0.05
N ALA A 145 6.47 6.48 0.81
CA ALA A 145 7.75 7.03 0.32
C ALA A 145 8.21 6.40 -0.99
N GLU A 146 7.88 5.12 -1.23
CA GLU A 146 8.19 4.41 -2.46
C GLU A 146 7.55 5.05 -3.71
N LEU A 147 6.42 5.74 -3.54
CA LEU A 147 5.68 6.39 -4.63
C LEU A 147 6.06 7.87 -4.81
N MET A 148 6.85 8.44 -3.89
CA MET A 148 7.26 9.83 -3.95
C MET A 148 8.45 10.02 -4.88
N THR A 149 8.45 11.12 -5.64
CA THR A 149 9.63 11.55 -6.41
C THR A 149 10.74 12.06 -5.50
N LEU A 150 11.99 12.15 -5.98
CA LEU A 150 13.06 12.78 -5.19
C LEU A 150 12.72 14.24 -4.84
N ARG A 151 12.01 14.94 -5.74
CA ARG A 151 11.48 16.28 -5.44
C ARG A 151 10.54 16.28 -4.25
N GLN A 152 9.54 15.40 -4.25
CA GLN A 152 8.58 15.28 -3.15
C GLN A 152 9.21 14.77 -1.85
N LEU A 153 10.22 13.89 -1.96
CA LEU A 153 10.98 13.40 -0.81
C LEU A 153 11.82 14.50 -0.18
N ALA A 154 12.44 15.40 -0.96
CA ALA A 154 13.20 16.51 -0.42
C ALA A 154 12.36 17.43 0.46
N GLU A 155 11.07 17.59 0.14
CA GLU A 155 10.12 18.36 0.94
C GLU A 155 9.73 17.68 2.26
N GLN A 156 10.09 16.41 2.45
CA GLN A 156 9.79 15.70 3.69
C GLN A 156 10.75 16.12 4.82
N PRO A 157 10.25 16.14 6.07
CA PRO A 157 11.07 16.41 7.24
C PRO A 157 12.32 15.52 7.30
N GLY A 158 13.48 16.14 7.50
CA GLY A 158 14.78 15.47 7.66
C GLY A 158 15.54 15.22 6.35
N LEU A 159 14.96 15.52 5.19
CA LEU A 159 15.58 15.26 3.88
C LEU A 159 16.15 16.50 3.17
N GLY A 160 16.19 17.65 3.85
CA GLY A 160 17.03 18.77 3.46
C GLY A 160 16.36 19.84 2.60
N GLY A 161 15.22 19.57 1.97
CA GLY A 161 14.51 20.53 1.11
C GLY A 161 15.09 20.67 -0.30
N ASP A 162 16.22 20.03 -0.61
CA ASP A 162 16.90 20.12 -1.91
C ASP A 162 16.91 18.77 -2.66
N PRO A 163 16.13 18.63 -3.74
CA PRO A 163 16.10 17.43 -4.57
C PRO A 163 17.44 17.11 -5.24
N ALA A 164 18.21 18.14 -5.62
CA ALA A 164 19.49 17.97 -6.30
C ALA A 164 20.55 17.41 -5.34
N ALA A 165 20.50 17.82 -4.07
CA ALA A 165 21.34 17.25 -3.01
C ALA A 165 21.02 15.77 -2.76
N LEU A 166 19.73 15.39 -2.74
CA LEU A 166 19.33 13.97 -2.61
C LEU A 166 19.83 13.13 -3.79
N LYS A 167 19.64 13.62 -5.02
CA LYS A 167 20.16 12.98 -6.23
C LYS A 167 21.68 12.79 -6.14
N THR A 168 22.41 13.83 -5.74
CA THR A 168 23.87 13.79 -5.59
C THR A 168 24.31 12.75 -4.54
N LYS A 169 23.59 12.62 -3.42
CA LYS A 169 23.86 11.57 -2.41
C LYS A 169 23.73 10.17 -3.01
N LEU A 170 22.65 9.92 -3.77
CA LEU A 170 22.42 8.63 -4.43
C LEU A 170 23.48 8.32 -5.49
N GLU A 171 23.86 9.31 -6.31
CA GLU A 171 24.91 9.14 -7.32
C GLU A 171 26.28 8.87 -6.69
N LYS A 172 26.61 9.53 -5.57
CA LYS A 172 27.81 9.23 -4.77
C LYS A 172 27.80 7.81 -4.20
N ALA A 173 26.61 7.30 -3.86
CA ALA A 173 26.40 5.90 -3.49
C ALA A 173 26.44 4.93 -4.69
N LYS A 174 26.82 5.40 -5.89
CA LYS A 174 26.89 4.65 -7.15
C LYS A 174 25.54 4.14 -7.65
N LEU A 175 24.45 4.78 -7.25
CA LEU A 175 23.12 4.50 -7.75
C LEU A 175 22.85 5.32 -9.02
N LYS A 176 22.21 4.68 -10.00
CA LYS A 176 21.74 5.31 -11.23
C LYS A 176 20.47 6.09 -10.93
N VAL A 177 20.50 7.40 -11.13
CA VAL A 177 19.35 8.29 -11.01
C VAL A 177 19.25 9.12 -12.29
N ALA A 178 18.17 8.93 -13.06
CA ALA A 178 17.97 9.63 -14.31
C ALA A 178 17.43 11.05 -14.09
N SER A 179 16.53 11.25 -13.13
CA SER A 179 15.87 12.54 -12.87
C SER A 179 15.37 12.67 -11.43
N GLU A 180 15.19 13.91 -10.96
CA GLU A 180 14.55 14.22 -9.68
C GLU A 180 13.05 13.91 -9.67
N GLU A 181 12.45 13.75 -10.85
CA GLU A 181 11.05 13.36 -11.02
C GLU A 181 10.83 11.84 -10.96
N GLN A 182 11.90 11.05 -10.86
CA GLN A 182 11.75 9.62 -10.65
C GLN A 182 11.29 9.35 -9.22
N THR A 183 10.35 8.42 -9.10
CA THR A 183 9.94 7.88 -7.81
C THR A 183 11.06 7.04 -7.19
N LEU A 184 11.05 6.93 -5.88
CA LEU A 184 11.99 6.08 -5.16
C LEU A 184 11.91 4.62 -5.62
N ALA A 185 10.71 4.09 -5.91
CA ALA A 185 10.52 2.76 -6.46
C ALA A 185 11.11 2.59 -7.87
N GLU A 186 11.03 3.61 -8.73
CA GLU A 186 11.66 3.56 -10.06
C GLU A 186 13.18 3.55 -9.97
N ILE A 187 13.76 4.36 -9.08
CA ILE A 187 15.20 4.36 -8.80
C ILE A 187 15.62 3.00 -8.25
N ALA A 188 14.86 2.44 -7.32
CA ALA A 188 15.11 1.13 -6.75
C ALA A 188 15.13 0.03 -7.83
N SER A 189 14.10 0.00 -8.68
CA SER A 189 14.00 -0.93 -9.82
C SER A 189 15.18 -0.79 -10.78
N LEU A 190 15.57 0.43 -11.13
CA LEU A 190 16.70 0.70 -12.04
C LEU A 190 18.05 0.19 -11.49
N ASN A 191 18.16 0.10 -10.16
CA ASN A 191 19.37 -0.31 -9.45
C ASN A 191 19.31 -1.74 -8.90
N GLY A 192 18.22 -2.49 -9.14
CA GLY A 192 18.02 -3.83 -8.59
C GLY A 192 17.99 -3.86 -7.06
N LYS A 193 17.46 -2.80 -6.44
CA LYS A 193 17.34 -2.60 -4.99
C LYS A 193 15.88 -2.44 -4.58
N THR A 194 15.60 -2.52 -3.29
CA THR A 194 14.30 -2.15 -2.72
C THR A 194 14.21 -0.63 -2.48
N ALA A 195 12.98 -0.10 -2.35
CA ALA A 195 12.80 1.31 -2.02
C ALA A 195 13.39 1.64 -0.64
N GLU A 196 13.32 0.68 0.30
CA GLU A 196 13.98 0.76 1.60
C GLU A 196 15.49 0.98 1.47
N GLU A 197 16.17 0.12 0.71
CA GLU A 197 17.62 0.21 0.53
C GLU A 197 18.04 1.54 -0.10
N VAL A 198 17.27 2.04 -1.08
CA VAL A 198 17.56 3.33 -1.71
C VAL A 198 17.35 4.47 -0.72
N TYR A 199 16.29 4.41 0.10
CA TYR A 199 16.01 5.41 1.12
C TYR A 199 17.11 5.50 2.17
N GLU A 200 17.71 4.38 2.58
CA GLU A 200 18.79 4.36 3.58
C GLU A 200 20.01 5.22 3.18
N PHE A 201 20.23 5.47 1.88
CA PHE A 201 21.32 6.36 1.41
C PHE A 201 21.00 7.86 1.50
N ILE A 202 19.72 8.22 1.56
CA ILE A 202 19.27 9.62 1.63
C ILE A 202 18.72 9.99 3.00
N ALA A 203 18.34 8.99 3.81
CA ALA A 203 17.87 9.17 5.16
C ALA A 203 18.84 10.04 5.97
N PRO A 204 18.32 10.90 6.87
CA PRO A 204 19.18 11.60 7.81
C PRO A 204 19.99 10.58 8.62
N GLU A 205 21.24 10.92 8.95
CA GLU A 205 22.01 10.11 9.89
C GLU A 205 21.19 9.97 11.18
N LYS A 206 21.15 8.77 11.77
CA LYS A 206 20.41 8.51 13.00
C LYS A 206 21.02 9.34 14.14
N THR A 207 20.56 10.57 14.31
CA THR A 207 20.91 11.44 15.43
C THR A 207 20.21 10.88 16.66
N GLY A 208 20.95 10.13 17.47
CA GLY A 208 20.45 9.63 18.76
C GLY A 208 19.85 10.79 19.59
N ARG A 209 18.78 10.53 20.35
CA ARG A 209 17.97 11.52 21.11
C ARG A 209 18.77 12.76 21.55
N HIS A 210 18.77 13.81 20.74
CA HIS A 210 19.32 15.11 21.12
C HIS A 210 18.29 15.81 22.03
N LYS A 211 18.56 15.84 23.34
CA LYS A 211 17.85 16.74 24.26
C LYS A 211 18.33 18.15 24.01
N ILE A 212 17.47 19.00 23.43
CA ILE A 212 17.78 20.41 23.24
C ILE A 212 17.94 21.06 24.63
N GLN A 213 19.06 21.74 24.86
CA GLN A 213 19.36 22.32 26.18
C GLN A 213 18.31 23.38 26.58
N GLY A 214 17.89 23.34 27.84
CA GLY A 214 16.67 24.00 28.34
C GLY A 214 16.72 25.53 28.44
N GLN A 215 17.90 26.13 28.61
CA GLN A 215 18.02 27.56 28.89
C GLN A 215 17.98 28.39 27.59
N GLY A 216 17.14 29.44 27.58
CA GLY A 216 17.10 30.40 26.47
C GLY A 216 16.39 29.96 25.19
N PHE A 217 15.69 28.81 25.18
CA PHE A 217 15.07 28.21 23.97
C PHE A 217 14.24 29.19 23.13
N GLY A 218 13.44 30.05 23.75
CA GLY A 218 12.64 31.04 23.01
C GLY A 218 13.45 32.15 22.33
N LYS A 219 14.71 32.36 22.73
CA LYS A 219 15.62 33.33 22.10
C LYS A 219 16.36 32.73 20.90
N LYS A 220 16.43 31.40 20.80
CA LYS A 220 17.10 30.73 19.70
C LYS A 220 16.31 30.88 18.41
N THR A 221 17.00 30.87 17.30
CA THR A 221 16.43 30.84 15.95
C THR A 221 16.17 29.39 15.53
N LEU A 222 15.35 29.20 14.49
CA LEU A 222 15.13 27.86 13.95
C LEU A 222 16.42 27.28 13.32
N GLN A 223 17.30 28.16 12.81
CA GLN A 223 18.62 27.79 12.32
C GLN A 223 19.49 27.20 13.43
N GLU A 224 19.62 27.89 14.57
CA GLU A 224 20.44 27.43 15.71
C GLU A 224 19.93 26.09 16.28
N ILE A 225 18.61 25.89 16.31
CA ILE A 225 18.01 24.62 16.72
C ILE A 225 18.31 23.50 15.73
N ALA A 226 18.35 23.81 14.44
CA ALA A 226 18.71 22.84 13.41
C ALA A 226 20.17 22.42 13.53
N ASP A 227 21.06 23.40 13.73
CA ASP A 227 22.50 23.18 13.90
C ASP A 227 22.78 22.34 15.17
N GLU A 228 22.09 22.62 16.28
CA GLU A 228 22.18 21.83 17.52
C GLU A 228 21.65 20.40 17.39
N GLY A 229 20.67 20.21 16.50
CA GLY A 229 20.04 18.92 16.22
C GLY A 229 20.73 18.12 15.11
N GLY A 230 21.75 18.68 14.42
CA GLY A 230 22.39 18.05 13.27
C GLY A 230 21.48 17.91 12.05
N VAL A 231 20.42 18.71 11.95
CA VAL A 231 19.43 18.68 10.86
C VAL A 231 19.45 20.01 10.09
N SER A 232 18.92 20.04 8.86
CA SER A 232 18.83 21.31 8.13
C SER A 232 17.68 22.18 8.65
N SER A 233 17.90 23.49 8.74
CA SER A 233 16.89 24.46 9.17
C SER A 233 15.69 24.49 8.23
N THR A 234 15.92 24.28 6.94
CA THR A 234 14.88 24.07 5.92
C THR A 234 14.01 22.84 6.22
N SER A 235 14.61 21.74 6.70
CA SER A 235 13.85 20.54 7.09
C SER A 235 12.92 20.81 8.26
N LEU A 236 13.38 21.54 9.28
CA LEU A 236 12.54 21.93 10.41
C LEU A 236 11.43 22.90 9.99
N GLN A 237 11.73 23.83 9.09
CA GLN A 237 10.77 24.78 8.55
C GLN A 237 9.64 24.06 7.78
N LEU A 238 10.00 23.11 6.92
CA LEU A 238 9.05 22.27 6.17
C LEU A 238 8.19 21.42 7.11
N ALA A 239 8.80 20.82 8.14
CA ALA A 239 8.11 20.01 9.12
C ALA A 239 7.09 20.81 9.95
N LEU A 240 7.43 22.04 10.34
CA LEU A 240 6.52 22.97 11.00
C LEU A 240 5.37 23.37 10.06
N ARG A 241 5.67 23.65 8.78
CA ARG A 241 4.65 24.01 7.79
C ARG A 241 3.64 22.88 7.53
N GLN A 242 4.07 21.62 7.50
CA GLN A 242 3.17 20.46 7.39
C GLN A 242 2.19 20.36 8.58
N LYS A 243 2.56 20.92 9.74
CA LYS A 243 1.69 21.03 10.93
C LYS A 243 0.88 22.33 10.96
N GLY A 244 0.92 23.13 9.90
CA GLY A 244 0.22 24.42 9.82
C GLY A 244 0.93 25.55 10.59
N ILE A 245 2.21 25.39 10.93
CA ILE A 245 3.01 26.39 11.64
C ILE A 245 3.91 27.10 10.63
N GLU A 246 3.67 28.37 10.37
CA GLU A 246 4.53 29.20 9.53
C GLU A 246 5.78 29.62 10.32
N ALA A 247 6.94 29.13 9.90
CA ALA A 247 8.22 29.47 10.51
C ALA A 247 9.15 30.07 9.46
N LYS A 248 9.96 31.06 9.86
CA LYS A 248 11.15 31.52 9.14
C LYS A 248 12.38 31.07 9.90
N THR A 249 13.51 30.92 9.23
CA THR A 249 14.75 30.39 9.82
C THR A 249 15.40 31.35 10.82
N ASP A 250 15.27 32.65 10.57
CA ASP A 250 16.02 33.72 11.24
C ASP A 250 15.35 34.31 12.51
N PRO A 251 14.01 34.50 12.59
CA PRO A 251 13.44 35.09 13.80
C PRO A 251 13.52 34.13 15.00
N PRO A 252 13.54 34.68 16.24
CA PRO A 252 13.51 33.86 17.45
C PRO A 252 12.26 32.96 17.49
N LEU A 253 12.40 31.76 18.05
CA LEU A 253 11.30 30.81 18.24
C LEU A 253 10.11 31.41 19.01
N LYS A 254 10.36 32.37 19.92
CA LYS A 254 9.31 33.13 20.61
C LYS A 254 8.40 33.89 19.65
N SER A 255 8.96 34.47 18.60
CA SER A 255 8.19 35.18 17.57
C SER A 255 7.41 34.19 16.70
N ILE A 256 7.98 33.02 16.41
CA ILE A 256 7.29 31.96 15.66
C ILE A 256 6.09 31.44 16.46
N ALA A 257 6.25 31.18 17.76
CA ALA A 257 5.16 30.76 18.63
C ALA A 257 4.04 31.81 18.72
N ALA A 258 4.41 33.09 18.90
CA ALA A 258 3.45 34.19 18.98
C ALA A 258 2.66 34.36 17.67
N ASN A 259 3.32 34.30 16.51
CA ASN A 259 2.68 34.46 15.21
C ASN A 259 1.72 33.32 14.88
N ASN A 260 2.00 32.11 15.36
CA ASN A 260 1.18 30.93 15.13
C ASN A 260 0.19 30.63 16.28
N LYS A 261 0.12 31.50 17.30
CA LYS A 261 -0.75 31.33 18.48
C LYS A 261 -0.58 29.98 19.19
N ILE A 262 0.64 29.48 19.26
CA ILE A 262 0.98 28.24 19.96
C ILE A 262 1.83 28.52 21.20
N GLU A 263 1.71 27.67 22.21
CA GLU A 263 2.51 27.79 23.42
C GLU A 263 3.98 27.43 23.15
N MET A 264 4.92 28.16 23.76
CA MET A 264 6.36 27.91 23.58
C MET A 264 6.78 26.49 23.97
N ASN A 265 6.11 25.90 24.97
CA ASN A 265 6.37 24.53 25.40
C ASN A 265 5.85 23.50 24.38
N GLU A 266 4.76 23.82 23.67
CA GLU A 266 4.23 22.99 22.60
C GLU A 266 5.17 23.02 21.38
N LEU A 267 5.60 24.22 20.96
CA LEU A 267 6.59 24.37 19.89
C LEU A 267 7.90 23.63 20.20
N ARG A 268 8.37 23.68 21.47
CA ARG A 268 9.53 22.91 21.94
C ARG A 268 9.33 21.41 21.73
N LYS A 269 8.22 20.83 22.22
CA LYS A 269 7.95 19.39 22.08
C LYS A 269 7.87 18.95 20.62
N ILE A 270 7.28 19.79 19.77
CA ILE A 270 7.19 19.54 18.32
C ILE A 270 8.60 19.46 17.72
N LEU A 271 9.45 20.45 18.00
CA LEU A 271 10.83 20.49 17.50
C LEU A 271 11.69 19.34 18.05
N GLU A 272 11.59 19.03 19.34
CA GLU A 272 12.29 17.88 19.95
C GLU A 272 11.86 16.56 19.31
N THR A 273 10.58 16.39 18.96
CA THR A 273 10.08 15.20 18.25
C THR A 273 10.59 15.12 16.82
N MET A 274 10.79 16.27 16.16
CA MET A 274 11.30 16.35 14.78
C MET A 274 12.80 16.07 14.71
N ILE A 275 13.57 16.44 15.73
CA ILE A 275 15.03 16.25 15.81
C ILE A 275 15.40 14.85 16.32
N SER A 276 14.53 14.20 17.08
CA SER A 276 14.80 12.89 17.70
C SER A 276 14.35 11.67 16.89
N ARG A 277 13.91 11.86 15.64
CA ARG A 277 13.52 10.81 14.69
C ARG A 277 14.60 10.58 13.65
#